data_AF-D8M3W5-F1
#
_entry.id   AF-D8M3W5-F1
#
_cell.length_a   1.000
_cell.length_b   1.000
_cell.length_c   1.000
_cell.angle_alpha   90.00
_cell.angle_beta   90.00
_cell.angle_gamma   90.00
#
_symmetry.space_group_name_H-M   'P 1'
#
loop_
_entity.id
_entity.type
_entity.pdbx_description
1 polymer ?
#
loop_
_entity_poly.entity_id
_entity_poly.type
_entity_poly.pdbx_seq_one_letter_code
_entity_poly.pdbx_strand_id
1 'polypeptide(L)'
;MIQLFKSTRFARSCSCFLRTMSASVKIHGVDVPVTASCQCQLQDILKNPNFTNWVNSIDDGLLVKSIDIQNVDYFGNGRIGFIKFKSLVYKASNPEGRHVPGIVFMRGPSVAILIVLKCNGKKYTILTRQPRVPIANSCFTEIPAGVFDGEAFGGVAAKELKEEVGLSINASDLVDMTKEVYGDRYPGMYPSPGGCDEYIKLFLYEKEVSEAELNSFQDKATGLMEEGEYILMPRLCAL
;
A
#
# COMPACT_ATOMS: atom_id res chain seq x y z
N MET A 1 24.76 49.16 36.26
CA MET A 1 25.52 49.10 34.99
C MET A 1 24.61 48.41 33.98
N ILE A 2 24.01 49.22 33.12
CA ILE A 2 23.00 48.85 32.13
C ILE A 2 23.73 48.34 30.89
N GLN A 3 23.39 47.15 30.39
CA GLN A 3 23.70 46.79 29.01
C GLN A 3 22.45 46.20 28.35
N LEU A 4 21.85 47.04 27.51
CA LEU A 4 20.84 46.66 26.53
C LEU A 4 21.45 45.69 25.52
N PHE A 5 20.97 44.45 25.47
CA PHE A 5 21.11 43.63 24.28
C PHE A 5 19.91 43.88 23.36
N LYS A 6 20.16 44.67 22.32
CA LYS A 6 19.25 44.85 21.18
C LYS A 6 19.10 43.50 20.48
N SER A 7 17.88 42.95 20.51
CA SER A 7 17.45 41.90 19.59
C SER A 7 17.49 42.44 18.17
N THR A 8 18.54 42.11 17.42
CA THR A 8 18.56 42.28 15.97
C THR A 8 17.67 41.20 15.35
N ARG A 9 16.47 41.63 14.94
CA ARG A 9 15.61 40.88 14.03
C ARG A 9 16.40 40.55 12.76
N PHE A 10 16.88 39.31 12.65
CA PHE A 10 17.26 38.75 11.37
C PHE A 10 15.97 38.32 10.66
N ALA A 11 15.33 39.27 9.99
CA ALA A 11 14.32 38.97 9.00
C ALA A 11 15.04 38.30 7.80
N ARG A 12 15.26 36.99 7.89
CA ARG A 12 15.48 36.18 6.68
C ARG A 12 14.14 36.15 5.95
N SER A 13 13.96 37.10 5.04
CA SER A 13 13.08 36.95 3.89
C SER A 13 13.58 35.74 3.10
N CYS A 14 13.18 34.55 3.51
CA CYS A 14 13.27 33.37 2.70
C CYS A 14 12.02 33.38 1.81
N SER A 15 12.02 34.24 0.79
CA SER A 15 11.17 33.98 -0.37
C SER A 15 11.82 32.82 -1.11
N CYS A 16 11.67 31.62 -0.55
CA CYS A 16 11.83 30.41 -1.31
C CYS A 16 10.66 30.46 -2.30
N PHE A 17 10.91 31.06 -3.47
CA PHE A 17 10.10 30.81 -4.65
C PHE A 17 10.20 29.30 -4.87
N LEU A 18 9.29 28.54 -4.23
CA LEU A 18 8.90 27.23 -4.73
C LEU A 18 8.47 27.51 -6.15
N ARG A 19 9.36 27.24 -7.11
CA ARG A 19 8.96 27.04 -8.49
C ARG A 19 7.89 25.96 -8.39
N THR A 20 6.63 26.36 -8.47
CA THR A 20 5.53 25.42 -8.59
C THR A 20 5.77 24.73 -9.92
N MET A 21 6.49 23.61 -9.87
CA MET A 21 6.59 22.75 -11.04
C MET A 21 5.15 22.36 -11.31
N SER A 22 4.66 22.77 -12.48
CA SER A 22 3.34 22.41 -12.96
C SER A 22 3.54 21.40 -14.07
N ALA A 23 2.86 20.28 -13.93
CA ALA A 23 2.70 19.30 -14.98
C ALA A 23 1.21 19.10 -15.23
N SER A 24 0.85 18.23 -16.15
CA SER A 24 -0.54 17.85 -16.38
C SER A 24 -0.65 16.37 -16.71
N VAL A 25 -1.81 15.81 -16.42
CA VAL A 25 -2.21 14.46 -16.84
C VAL A 25 -3.53 14.56 -17.58
N LYS A 26 -3.80 13.59 -18.47
CA LYS A 26 -5.08 13.48 -19.15
C LYS A 26 -6.02 12.58 -18.36
N ILE A 27 -7.15 13.13 -17.91
CA ILE A 27 -8.25 12.39 -17.29
C ILE A 27 -9.46 12.60 -18.17
N HIS A 28 -10.00 11.52 -18.75
CA HIS A 28 -11.13 11.57 -19.71
C HIS A 28 -10.91 12.56 -20.86
N GLY A 29 -9.67 12.66 -21.35
CA GLY A 29 -9.26 13.57 -22.42
C GLY A 29 -9.00 15.02 -22.01
N VAL A 30 -9.30 15.39 -20.76
CA VAL A 30 -9.10 16.75 -20.21
C VAL A 30 -7.73 16.85 -19.55
N ASP A 31 -7.00 17.92 -19.82
CA ASP A 31 -5.74 18.22 -19.13
C ASP A 31 -6.02 18.71 -17.71
N VAL A 32 -5.60 17.91 -16.74
CA VAL A 32 -5.72 18.19 -15.30
C VAL A 32 -4.35 18.62 -14.77
N PRO A 33 -4.24 19.81 -14.16
CA PRO A 33 -2.98 20.29 -13.60
C PRO A 33 -2.55 19.46 -12.39
N VAL A 34 -1.27 19.12 -12.36
CA VAL A 34 -0.57 18.47 -11.24
C VAL A 34 0.48 19.44 -10.71
N THR A 35 0.36 19.80 -9.43
CA THR A 35 1.30 20.67 -8.70
C THR A 35 1.94 19.91 -7.55
N ALA A 36 3.01 20.44 -6.97
CA ALA A 36 3.60 19.93 -5.75
C ALA A 36 3.76 21.04 -4.71
N SER A 37 3.25 20.79 -3.52
CA SER A 37 3.48 21.60 -2.31
C SER A 37 4.71 21.13 -1.52
N CYS A 38 5.26 19.95 -1.85
CA CYS A 38 6.51 19.43 -1.30
C CYS A 38 7.70 19.56 -2.28
N GLN A 39 8.92 19.37 -1.76
CA GLN A 39 10.11 19.20 -2.58
C GLN A 39 10.13 17.77 -3.14
N CYS A 40 9.69 17.60 -4.39
CA CYS A 40 9.71 16.32 -5.09
C CYS A 40 9.92 16.52 -6.60
N GLN A 41 10.31 15.45 -7.30
CA GLN A 41 10.38 15.43 -8.76
C GLN A 41 9.04 14.97 -9.33
N LEU A 42 8.24 15.90 -9.84
CA LEU A 42 6.93 15.57 -10.42
C LEU A 42 7.02 14.52 -11.55
N GLN A 43 8.08 14.55 -12.34
CA GLN A 43 8.27 13.59 -13.44
C GLN A 43 8.35 12.14 -12.97
N ASP A 44 8.90 11.89 -11.79
CA ASP A 44 8.99 10.54 -11.21
C ASP A 44 7.62 10.06 -10.75
N ILE A 45 6.80 10.97 -10.21
CA ILE A 45 5.42 10.69 -9.79
C ILE A 45 4.54 10.38 -11.00
N LEU A 46 4.66 11.17 -12.08
CA LEU A 46 3.88 10.96 -13.30
C LEU A 46 4.21 9.64 -14.00
N LYS A 47 5.39 9.07 -13.74
CA LYS A 47 5.82 7.75 -14.24
C LYS A 47 5.56 6.63 -13.23
N ASN A 48 5.15 6.95 -12.01
CA ASN A 48 4.88 5.96 -10.99
C ASN A 48 3.66 5.11 -11.41
N PRO A 49 3.76 3.76 -11.40
CA PRO A 49 2.66 2.90 -11.81
C PRO A 49 1.38 3.11 -11.00
N ASN A 50 1.48 3.27 -9.67
CA ASN A 50 0.31 3.48 -8.81
C ASN A 50 -0.40 4.79 -9.15
N PHE A 51 0.37 5.87 -9.34
CA PHE A 51 -0.21 7.16 -9.74
C PHE A 51 -0.85 7.10 -11.12
N THR A 52 -0.17 6.48 -12.09
CA THR A 52 -0.68 6.32 -13.47
C THR A 52 -1.95 5.48 -13.50
N ASN A 53 -1.97 4.37 -12.76
CA ASN A 53 -3.14 3.50 -12.65
C ASN A 53 -4.31 4.21 -11.98
N TRP A 54 -4.06 4.99 -10.91
CA TRP A 54 -5.09 5.82 -10.30
C TRP A 54 -5.68 6.83 -11.29
N VAL A 55 -4.84 7.59 -12.01
CA VAL A 55 -5.29 8.54 -13.06
C VAL A 55 -6.15 7.84 -14.12
N ASN A 56 -5.72 6.67 -14.60
CA ASN A 56 -6.41 5.92 -15.65
C ASN A 56 -7.70 5.23 -15.17
N SER A 57 -7.86 5.03 -13.86
CA SER A 57 -9.02 4.34 -13.26
C SER A 57 -10.08 5.28 -12.71
N ILE A 58 -9.89 6.60 -12.82
CA ILE A 58 -10.90 7.58 -12.42
C ILE A 58 -12.18 7.33 -13.23
N ASP A 59 -13.28 7.08 -12.52
CA ASP A 59 -14.62 6.90 -13.07
C ASP A 59 -15.13 8.16 -13.76
N ASP A 60 -15.99 8.03 -14.78
CA ASP A 60 -16.56 9.16 -15.52
C ASP A 60 -17.52 10.02 -14.67
N GLY A 61 -18.03 9.47 -13.57
CA GLY A 61 -18.79 10.18 -12.56
C GLY A 61 -17.97 11.17 -11.72
N LEU A 62 -16.63 11.19 -11.85
CA LEU A 62 -15.74 12.07 -11.10
C LEU A 62 -15.07 13.11 -12.01
N LEU A 63 -15.33 14.38 -11.71
CA LEU A 63 -14.69 15.51 -12.37
C LEU A 63 -13.51 16.01 -11.54
N VAL A 64 -12.30 15.65 -11.95
CA VAL A 64 -11.06 16.12 -11.32
C VAL A 64 -10.62 17.45 -11.91
N LYS A 65 -10.42 18.45 -11.06
CA LYS A 65 -10.01 19.81 -11.46
C LYS A 65 -8.53 20.09 -11.24
N SER A 66 -7.91 19.47 -10.23
CA SER A 66 -6.49 19.61 -9.94
C SER A 66 -6.01 18.51 -9.01
N ILE A 67 -4.69 18.28 -9.00
CA ILE A 67 -4.00 17.35 -8.10
C ILE A 67 -2.80 18.09 -7.49
N ASP A 68 -2.71 18.12 -6.17
CA ASP A 68 -1.60 18.71 -5.42
C ASP A 68 -0.87 17.63 -4.63
N ILE A 69 0.37 17.33 -5.03
CA ILE A 69 1.27 16.42 -4.33
C ILE A 69 1.77 17.10 -3.06
N GLN A 70 1.43 16.53 -1.91
CA GLN A 70 1.73 17.10 -0.61
C GLN A 70 2.95 16.47 0.05
N ASN A 71 3.24 15.20 -0.25
CA ASN A 71 4.42 14.51 0.25
C ASN A 71 4.76 13.26 -0.60
N VAL A 72 6.04 12.88 -0.60
CA VAL A 72 6.54 11.67 -1.25
C VAL A 72 7.57 11.04 -0.32
N ASP A 73 7.35 9.77 0.02
CA ASP A 73 8.30 8.95 0.76
C ASP A 73 9.07 8.06 -0.20
N TYR A 74 10.39 7.99 0.00
CA TYR A 74 11.29 7.16 -0.80
C TYR A 74 11.83 6.01 0.04
N PHE A 75 11.88 4.82 -0.54
CA PHE A 75 12.56 3.68 0.08
C PHE A 75 14.08 3.81 -0.09
N GLY A 76 14.85 3.01 0.65
CA GLY A 76 16.32 3.13 0.71
C GLY A 76 17.05 3.01 -0.63
N ASN A 77 16.40 2.43 -1.65
CA ASN A 77 16.90 2.33 -3.02
C ASN A 77 16.52 3.52 -3.92
N GLY A 78 15.90 4.56 -3.37
CA GLY A 78 15.46 5.75 -4.11
C GLY A 78 14.15 5.57 -4.88
N ARG A 79 13.47 4.41 -4.79
CA ARG A 79 12.14 4.23 -5.38
C ARG A 79 11.10 4.99 -4.55
N ILE A 80 10.07 5.52 -5.22
CA ILE A 80 8.88 6.07 -4.56
C ILE A 80 8.15 4.94 -3.84
N GLY A 81 8.04 5.04 -2.53
CA GLY A 81 7.25 4.14 -1.70
C GLY A 81 5.81 4.61 -1.58
N PHE A 82 5.62 5.83 -1.05
CA PHE A 82 4.29 6.39 -0.79
C PHE A 82 4.14 7.80 -1.38
N ILE A 83 2.91 8.14 -1.78
CA ILE A 83 2.57 9.48 -2.25
C ILE A 83 1.35 9.97 -1.48
N LYS A 84 1.44 11.14 -0.85
CA LYS A 84 0.28 11.83 -0.28
C LYS A 84 -0.10 12.99 -1.19
N PHE A 85 -1.34 13.01 -1.64
CA PHE A 85 -1.84 14.13 -2.44
C PHE A 85 -3.29 14.49 -2.10
N LYS A 86 -3.69 15.69 -2.52
CA LYS A 86 -5.06 16.16 -2.45
C LYS A 86 -5.53 16.54 -3.85
N SER A 87 -6.65 15.99 -4.27
CA SER A 87 -7.31 16.33 -5.51
C SER A 87 -8.56 17.17 -5.26
N LEU A 88 -8.80 18.15 -6.12
CA LEU A 88 -10.06 18.89 -6.16
C LEU A 88 -11.03 18.14 -7.08
N VAL A 89 -12.04 17.50 -6.50
CA VAL A 89 -12.96 16.60 -7.22
C VAL A 89 -14.41 17.02 -7.01
N TYR A 90 -15.20 16.98 -8.06
CA TYR A 90 -16.65 17.17 -8.04
C TYR A 90 -17.35 15.96 -8.64
N LYS A 91 -18.63 15.76 -8.35
CA LYS A 91 -19.45 14.81 -9.11
C LYS A 91 -19.67 15.38 -10.51
N ALA A 92 -19.47 14.58 -11.56
CA ALA A 92 -19.69 15.01 -12.94
C ALA A 92 -21.13 15.49 -13.18
N SER A 93 -22.10 14.90 -12.48
CA SER A 93 -23.51 15.32 -12.51
C SER A 93 -23.79 16.66 -11.82
N ASN A 94 -22.88 17.18 -11.00
CA ASN A 94 -22.99 18.48 -10.37
C ASN A 94 -21.61 19.16 -10.23
N PRO A 95 -21.04 19.70 -11.33
CA PRO A 95 -19.69 20.27 -11.37
C PRO A 95 -19.45 21.48 -10.47
N GLU A 96 -20.52 22.17 -10.06
CA GLU A 96 -20.50 23.35 -9.17
C GLU A 96 -20.96 23.01 -7.74
N GLY A 97 -21.24 21.73 -7.49
CA GLY A 97 -21.71 21.25 -6.20
C GLY A 97 -20.62 21.24 -5.13
N ARG A 98 -20.92 20.59 -4.00
CA ARG A 98 -19.91 20.35 -2.97
C ARG A 98 -18.84 19.39 -3.49
N HIS A 99 -17.58 19.74 -3.28
CA HIS A 99 -16.47 18.86 -3.62
C HIS A 99 -16.55 17.53 -2.85
N VAL A 100 -16.12 16.46 -3.52
CA VAL A 100 -15.90 15.15 -2.91
C VAL A 100 -14.57 15.20 -2.15
N PRO A 101 -14.45 14.55 -0.97
CA PRO A 101 -13.15 14.39 -0.33
C PRO A 101 -12.14 13.75 -1.29
N GLY A 102 -11.07 14.47 -1.62
CA GLY A 102 -10.06 14.03 -2.59
C GLY A 102 -8.68 13.80 -1.98
N ILE A 103 -8.60 13.50 -0.68
CA ILE A 103 -7.33 13.13 -0.06
C ILE A 103 -6.99 11.69 -0.44
N VAL A 104 -5.74 11.46 -0.84
CA VAL A 104 -5.24 10.13 -1.19
C VAL A 104 -3.88 9.92 -0.54
N PHE A 105 -3.79 8.87 0.28
CA PHE A 105 -2.55 8.24 0.68
C PHE A 105 -2.33 7.03 -0.24
N MET A 106 -1.43 7.22 -1.19
CA MET A 106 -1.11 6.23 -2.22
C MET A 106 -0.08 5.26 -1.68
N ARG A 107 -0.55 4.07 -1.29
CA ARG A 107 0.25 2.90 -0.92
C ARG A 107 0.43 1.94 -2.07
N GLY A 108 -0.52 1.90 -3.00
CA GLY A 108 -0.58 0.87 -4.01
C GLY A 108 -1.07 -0.48 -3.48
N PRO A 109 -1.08 -1.50 -4.34
CA PRO A 109 -1.68 -2.79 -4.03
C PRO A 109 -0.79 -3.70 -3.19
N SER A 110 -1.44 -4.64 -2.50
CA SER A 110 -0.80 -5.69 -1.71
C SER A 110 -1.48 -7.04 -1.92
N VAL A 111 -0.83 -8.10 -1.45
CA VAL A 111 -1.38 -9.46 -1.39
C VAL A 111 -1.51 -9.90 0.05
N ALA A 112 -2.50 -10.75 0.34
CA ALA A 112 -2.56 -11.47 1.61
C ALA A 112 -3.02 -12.91 1.37
N ILE A 113 -2.45 -13.86 2.11
CA ILE A 113 -2.65 -15.28 1.89
C ILE A 113 -3.21 -15.93 3.16
N LEU A 114 -4.43 -16.46 3.06
CA LEU A 114 -4.96 -17.35 4.07
C LEU A 114 -4.47 -18.78 3.81
N ILE A 115 -3.76 -19.36 4.78
CA ILE A 115 -3.29 -20.74 4.73
C ILE A 115 -4.23 -21.61 5.55
N VAL A 116 -4.77 -22.68 4.97
CA VAL A 116 -5.59 -23.67 5.67
C VAL A 116 -4.91 -25.04 5.58
N LEU A 117 -4.29 -25.45 6.68
CA LEU A 117 -3.71 -26.77 6.84
C LEU A 117 -4.74 -27.70 7.47
N LYS A 118 -5.00 -28.83 6.82
CA LYS A 118 -5.91 -29.87 7.31
C LYS A 118 -5.08 -31.02 7.86
N CYS A 119 -5.35 -31.42 9.10
CA CYS A 119 -4.65 -32.51 9.78
C CYS A 119 -5.62 -33.20 10.73
N ASN A 120 -5.79 -34.53 10.59
CA ASN A 120 -6.65 -35.35 11.46
C ASN A 120 -8.07 -34.78 11.65
N GLY A 121 -8.68 -34.27 10.56
CA GLY A 121 -10.03 -33.70 10.57
C GLY A 121 -10.15 -32.30 11.20
N LYS A 122 -9.04 -31.68 11.59
CA LYS A 122 -8.98 -30.30 12.10
C LYS A 122 -8.34 -29.37 11.09
N LYS A 123 -8.70 -28.08 11.16
CA LYS A 123 -8.13 -27.02 10.34
C LYS A 123 -7.25 -26.10 11.17
N TYR A 124 -6.14 -25.69 10.57
CA TYR A 124 -5.17 -24.79 11.17
C TYR A 124 -4.77 -23.71 10.17
N THR A 125 -4.35 -22.55 10.67
CA THR A 125 -3.72 -21.49 9.88
C THR A 125 -2.36 -21.15 10.46
N ILE A 126 -1.51 -20.62 9.59
CA ILE A 126 -0.25 -19.99 9.99
C ILE A 126 -0.47 -18.48 10.01
N LEU A 127 -0.04 -17.84 11.08
CA LEU A 127 -0.09 -16.38 11.26
C LEU A 127 1.32 -15.85 11.49
N THR A 128 1.65 -14.70 10.94
CA THR A 128 2.89 -13.97 11.23
C THR A 128 2.68 -12.99 12.37
N ARG A 129 3.78 -12.54 12.99
CA ARG A 129 3.75 -11.49 14.01
C ARG A 129 4.68 -10.37 13.63
N GLN A 130 4.17 -9.16 13.45
CA GLN A 130 4.98 -8.04 12.97
C GLN A 130 4.66 -6.75 13.76
N PRO A 131 5.61 -5.82 13.89
CA PRO A 131 5.32 -4.49 14.38
C PRO A 131 4.47 -3.73 13.36
N ARG A 132 3.32 -3.25 13.79
CA ARG A 132 2.44 -2.37 13.01
C ARG A 132 2.35 -1.02 13.72
N VAL A 133 3.30 -0.14 13.39
CA VAL A 133 3.37 1.23 13.91
C VAL A 133 2.05 2.01 13.75
N PRO A 134 1.32 1.92 12.62
CA PRO A 134 0.05 2.66 12.45
C PRO A 134 -1.04 2.37 13.48
N ILE A 135 -0.97 1.21 14.15
CA ILE A 135 -1.90 0.82 15.22
C ILE A 135 -1.23 0.76 16.60
N ALA A 136 -0.03 1.33 16.74
CA ALA A 136 0.78 1.34 17.96
C ALA A 136 0.99 -0.07 18.57
N ASN A 137 1.11 -1.10 17.73
CA ASN A 137 1.30 -2.48 18.16
C ASN A 137 2.66 -3.00 17.69
N SER A 138 3.49 -3.47 18.61
CA SER A 138 4.83 -4.01 18.29
C SER A 138 4.82 -5.49 17.90
N CYS A 139 3.70 -6.20 18.05
CA CYS A 139 3.58 -7.64 17.82
C CYS A 139 2.15 -8.00 17.40
N PHE A 140 1.68 -7.39 16.31
CA PHE A 140 0.37 -7.66 15.75
C PHE A 140 0.37 -9.05 15.09
N THR A 141 -0.70 -9.82 15.30
CA THR A 141 -0.84 -11.16 14.71
C THR A 141 -1.76 -11.08 13.49
N GLU A 142 -1.27 -11.53 12.34
CA GLU A 142 -1.97 -11.42 11.05
C GLU A 142 -1.61 -12.58 10.12
N ILE A 143 -2.31 -12.68 8.99
CA ILE A 143 -1.94 -13.64 7.94
C ILE A 143 -0.74 -13.11 7.14
N PRO A 144 0.06 -14.00 6.51
CA PRO A 144 1.12 -13.59 5.59
C PRO A 144 0.63 -12.60 4.53
N ALA A 145 1.41 -11.54 4.29
CA ALA A 145 1.02 -10.46 3.40
C ALA A 145 2.23 -9.68 2.89
N GLY A 146 2.16 -9.21 1.64
CA GLY A 146 3.27 -8.53 0.97
C GLY A 146 2.83 -7.40 0.07
N VAL A 147 3.76 -6.48 -0.23
CA VAL A 147 3.51 -5.38 -1.16
C VAL A 147 3.74 -5.87 -2.59
N PHE A 148 2.84 -5.48 -3.50
CA PHE A 148 2.98 -5.82 -4.90
C PHE A 148 4.05 -4.95 -5.58
N ASP A 149 5.03 -5.58 -6.24
CA ASP A 149 6.17 -4.90 -6.88
C ASP A 149 6.16 -4.96 -8.41
N GLY A 150 5.13 -5.55 -9.04
CA GLY A 150 4.94 -5.58 -10.48
C GLY A 150 4.99 -6.97 -11.13
N GLU A 151 5.22 -8.03 -10.36
CA GLU A 151 5.13 -9.42 -10.85
C GLU A 151 3.68 -9.92 -10.97
N ALA A 152 3.45 -11.19 -11.31
CA ALA A 152 2.10 -11.75 -11.21
C ALA A 152 1.70 -11.89 -9.72
N PHE A 153 0.49 -11.48 -9.33
CA PHE A 153 0.04 -11.52 -7.92
C PHE A 153 0.20 -12.90 -7.25
N GLY A 154 -0.02 -14.00 -7.99
CA GLY A 154 0.21 -15.35 -7.46
C GLY A 154 1.69 -15.69 -7.25
N GLY A 155 2.59 -15.10 -8.06
CA GLY A 155 4.03 -15.19 -7.89
C GLY A 155 4.50 -14.43 -6.66
N VAL A 156 4.02 -13.19 -6.47
CA VAL A 156 4.25 -12.41 -5.24
C VAL A 156 3.78 -13.19 -4.02
N ALA A 157 2.53 -13.69 -4.03
CA ALA A 157 2.00 -14.48 -2.93
C ALA A 157 2.84 -15.74 -2.62
N ALA A 158 3.31 -16.46 -3.64
CA ALA A 158 4.19 -17.62 -3.46
C ALA A 158 5.57 -17.24 -2.90
N LYS A 159 6.12 -16.08 -3.30
CA LYS A 159 7.36 -15.52 -2.77
C LYS A 159 7.21 -15.17 -1.29
N GLU A 160 6.15 -14.45 -0.92
CA GLU A 160 5.86 -14.09 0.47
C GLU A 160 5.73 -15.33 1.37
N LEU A 161 5.00 -16.36 0.93
CA LEU A 161 4.91 -17.61 1.70
C LEU A 161 6.27 -18.30 1.90
N LYS A 162 7.16 -18.21 0.91
CA LYS A 162 8.50 -18.77 1.04
C LYS A 162 9.35 -17.96 2.02
N GLU A 163 9.26 -16.65 1.99
CA GLU A 163 10.06 -15.73 2.82
C GLU A 163 9.55 -15.65 4.26
N GLU A 164 8.24 -15.50 4.45
CA GLU A 164 7.62 -15.32 5.76
C GLU A 164 7.28 -16.64 6.48
N VAL A 165 7.08 -17.74 5.74
CA VAL A 165 6.63 -19.03 6.32
C VAL A 165 7.57 -20.20 5.98
N GLY A 166 8.50 -20.03 5.04
CA GLY A 166 9.37 -21.11 4.56
C GLY A 166 8.64 -22.14 3.69
N LEU A 167 7.44 -21.83 3.20
CA LEU A 167 6.61 -22.73 2.42
C LEU A 167 6.78 -22.44 0.92
N SER A 168 7.38 -23.37 0.19
CA SER A 168 7.46 -23.29 -1.27
C SER A 168 6.19 -23.86 -1.90
N ILE A 169 5.47 -23.03 -2.65
CA ILE A 169 4.27 -23.42 -3.39
C ILE A 169 4.38 -22.97 -4.85
N ASN A 170 3.57 -23.55 -5.74
CA ASN A 170 3.37 -22.98 -7.06
C ASN A 170 2.22 -21.97 -7.00
N ALA A 171 2.29 -20.91 -7.81
CA ALA A 171 1.21 -19.93 -7.91
C ALA A 171 -0.13 -20.57 -8.34
N SER A 172 -0.09 -21.70 -9.05
CA SER A 172 -1.27 -22.49 -9.43
C SER A 172 -1.98 -23.18 -8.25
N ASP A 173 -1.30 -23.32 -7.12
CA ASP A 173 -1.85 -23.95 -5.91
C ASP A 173 -2.69 -22.94 -5.10
N LEU A 174 -2.67 -21.66 -5.49
CA LEU A 174 -3.43 -20.59 -4.86
C LEU A 174 -4.82 -20.44 -5.50
N VAL A 175 -5.83 -20.32 -4.66
CA VAL A 175 -7.17 -19.88 -5.06
C VAL A 175 -7.25 -18.37 -4.91
N ASP A 176 -7.53 -17.67 -6.01
CA ASP A 176 -7.76 -16.22 -6.03
C ASP A 176 -9.16 -15.90 -5.48
N MET A 177 -9.29 -15.77 -4.17
CA MET A 177 -10.56 -15.47 -3.51
C MET A 177 -11.15 -14.13 -3.96
N THR A 178 -10.30 -13.18 -4.34
CA THR A 178 -10.74 -11.90 -4.86
C THR A 178 -11.51 -12.09 -6.17
N LYS A 179 -10.97 -12.90 -7.08
CA LYS A 179 -11.62 -13.23 -8.35
C LYS A 179 -12.91 -14.01 -8.14
N GLU A 180 -12.95 -14.93 -7.18
CA GLU A 180 -14.18 -15.69 -6.86
C GLU A 180 -15.33 -14.77 -6.39
N VAL A 181 -15.01 -13.71 -5.62
CA VAL A 181 -16.03 -12.81 -5.06
C VAL A 181 -16.38 -11.66 -6.00
N TYR A 182 -15.38 -11.03 -6.61
CA TYR A 182 -15.56 -9.81 -7.40
C TYR A 182 -15.51 -10.04 -8.91
N GLY A 183 -15.14 -11.23 -9.39
CA GLY A 183 -14.80 -11.45 -10.80
C GLY A 183 -13.74 -10.46 -11.24
N ASP A 184 -13.99 -9.79 -12.37
CA ASP A 184 -13.12 -8.74 -12.91
C ASP A 184 -13.58 -7.32 -12.51
N ARG A 185 -14.57 -7.19 -11.62
CA ARG A 185 -15.15 -5.88 -11.25
C ARG A 185 -14.21 -5.04 -10.38
N TYR A 186 -13.50 -5.68 -9.45
CA TYR A 186 -12.55 -5.03 -8.56
C TYR A 186 -11.26 -5.86 -8.47
N PRO A 187 -10.09 -5.22 -8.46
CA PRO A 187 -8.81 -5.93 -8.46
C PRO A 187 -8.45 -6.54 -7.10
N GLY A 188 -9.13 -6.12 -6.04
CA GLY A 188 -8.86 -6.48 -4.65
C GLY A 188 -9.94 -5.98 -3.70
N MET A 189 -9.86 -6.42 -2.45
CA MET A 189 -10.65 -5.87 -1.36
C MET A 189 -10.03 -4.56 -0.88
N TYR A 190 -10.82 -3.49 -0.82
CA TYR A 190 -10.38 -2.20 -0.28
C TYR A 190 -10.71 -2.12 1.23
N PRO A 191 -9.72 -2.10 2.13
CA PRO A 191 -9.99 -2.13 3.57
C PRO A 191 -10.60 -0.82 4.08
N SER A 192 -10.13 0.32 3.56
CA SER A 192 -10.57 1.65 3.96
C SER A 192 -10.41 2.66 2.81
N PRO A 193 -11.31 2.63 1.81
CA PRO A 193 -11.19 3.45 0.58
C PRO A 193 -11.49 4.94 0.78
N GLY A 194 -11.65 5.42 2.02
CA GLY A 194 -11.93 6.82 2.32
C GLY A 194 -10.73 7.75 2.14
N GLY A 195 -9.51 7.21 2.13
CA GLY A 195 -8.28 7.99 1.96
C GLY A 195 -7.03 7.18 1.62
N CYS A 196 -7.15 5.88 1.37
CA CYS A 196 -6.05 5.00 0.94
C CYS A 196 -6.47 4.30 -0.35
N ASP A 197 -5.56 4.21 -1.32
CA ASP A 197 -5.81 3.50 -2.58
C ASP A 197 -5.53 1.99 -2.50
N GLU A 198 -5.01 1.53 -1.37
CA GLU A 198 -4.66 0.12 -1.16
C GLU A 198 -5.88 -0.78 -1.37
N TYR A 199 -5.73 -1.70 -2.31
CA TYR A 199 -6.50 -2.92 -2.35
C TYR A 199 -5.60 -4.10 -2.01
N ILE A 200 -6.17 -5.06 -1.31
CA ILE A 200 -5.51 -6.31 -0.95
C ILE A 200 -6.09 -7.40 -1.83
N LYS A 201 -5.23 -8.04 -2.63
CA LYS A 201 -5.60 -9.23 -3.37
C LYS A 201 -5.46 -10.45 -2.46
N LEU A 202 -6.60 -11.05 -2.13
CA LEU A 202 -6.71 -12.16 -1.20
C LEU A 202 -6.57 -13.50 -1.91
N PHE A 203 -5.64 -14.33 -1.43
CA PHE A 203 -5.45 -15.71 -1.87
C PHE A 203 -5.75 -16.70 -0.74
N LEU A 204 -6.18 -17.90 -1.11
CA LEU A 204 -6.33 -19.04 -0.23
C LEU A 204 -5.39 -20.16 -0.69
N TYR A 205 -4.68 -20.75 0.26
CA TYR A 205 -3.90 -21.96 0.06
C TYR A 205 -4.41 -23.04 1.01
N GLU A 206 -4.94 -24.14 0.48
CA GLU A 206 -5.39 -25.29 1.29
C GLU A 206 -4.51 -26.52 1.05
N LYS A 207 -4.07 -27.17 2.13
CA LYS A 207 -3.27 -28.40 2.02
C LYS A 207 -3.56 -29.39 3.15
N GLU A 208 -3.72 -30.67 2.82
CA GLU A 208 -3.65 -31.77 3.78
C GLU A 208 -2.19 -31.99 4.20
N VAL A 209 -1.94 -32.06 5.50
CA VAL A 209 -0.60 -32.23 6.07
C VAL A 209 -0.60 -33.32 7.14
N SER A 210 0.53 -34.01 7.25
CA SER A 210 0.79 -34.89 8.40
C SER A 210 0.98 -34.07 9.68
N GLU A 211 0.80 -34.71 10.84
CA GLU A 211 1.07 -34.08 12.14
C GLU A 211 2.54 -33.64 12.27
N ALA A 212 3.47 -34.39 11.66
CA ALA A 212 4.89 -34.04 11.62
C ALA A 212 5.14 -32.76 10.80
N GLU A 213 4.52 -32.64 9.62
CA GLU A 213 4.59 -31.41 8.81
C GLU A 213 3.95 -30.23 9.53
N LEU A 214 2.77 -30.42 10.13
CA LEU A 214 2.07 -29.39 10.89
C LEU A 214 2.95 -28.81 12.02
N ASN A 215 3.58 -29.69 12.79
CA ASN A 215 4.49 -29.29 13.88
C ASN A 215 5.76 -28.63 13.34
N SER A 216 6.20 -28.96 12.13
CA SER A 216 7.37 -28.32 11.52
C SER A 216 7.18 -26.84 11.15
N PHE A 217 5.94 -26.34 11.13
CA PHE A 217 5.65 -24.92 10.89
C PHE A 217 5.66 -24.08 12.17
N GLN A 218 5.68 -24.69 13.35
CA GLN A 218 5.76 -23.97 14.63
C GLN A 218 7.18 -23.43 14.86
N ASP A 219 7.26 -22.20 15.37
CA ASP A 219 8.49 -21.57 15.90
C ASP A 219 9.66 -21.42 14.91
N LYS A 220 9.42 -21.52 13.59
CA LYS A 220 10.42 -21.17 12.58
C LYS A 220 10.51 -19.65 12.43
N ALA A 221 11.53 -19.01 13.00
CA ALA A 221 11.79 -17.60 12.68
C ALA A 221 12.13 -17.46 11.18
N THR A 222 11.28 -16.75 10.43
CA THR A 222 11.36 -16.56 8.99
C THR A 222 11.08 -15.09 8.69
N GLY A 223 12.04 -14.39 8.07
CA GLY A 223 11.93 -12.97 7.74
C GLY A 223 13.27 -12.39 7.25
N LEU A 224 13.21 -11.41 6.33
CA LEU A 224 14.39 -10.73 5.80
C LEU A 224 14.69 -9.47 6.64
N MET A 225 15.58 -9.61 7.63
CA MET A 225 16.00 -8.49 8.49
C MET A 225 16.61 -7.32 7.69
N GLU A 226 17.17 -7.59 6.50
CA GLU A 226 17.77 -6.59 5.62
C GLU A 226 16.73 -5.67 4.94
N GLU A 227 15.48 -6.11 4.84
CA GLU A 227 14.37 -5.32 4.26
C GLU A 227 13.58 -4.53 5.31
N GLY A 228 14.01 -4.57 6.57
CA GLY A 228 13.35 -3.87 7.69
C GLY A 228 12.10 -4.60 8.23
N GLU A 229 11.86 -5.83 7.78
CA GLU A 229 10.74 -6.65 8.21
C GLU A 229 11.10 -7.47 9.46
N TYR A 230 10.53 -7.08 10.59
CA TYR A 230 10.66 -7.81 11.85
C TYR A 230 9.52 -8.82 11.98
N ILE A 231 9.62 -9.92 11.23
CA ILE A 231 8.66 -11.01 11.32
C ILE A 231 9.07 -11.93 12.48
N LEU A 232 8.29 -11.86 13.54
CA LEU A 232 8.36 -12.75 14.68
C LEU A 232 7.58 -14.03 14.34
N MET A 233 8.12 -15.14 14.86
CA MET A 233 7.76 -16.54 14.58
C MET A 233 6.31 -16.78 14.13
N PRO A 234 6.10 -17.54 13.05
CA PRO A 234 4.79 -18.01 12.64
C PRO A 234 4.11 -18.79 13.75
N ARG A 235 2.87 -18.43 14.07
CA ARG A 235 2.03 -19.11 15.06
C ARG A 235 1.01 -19.98 14.36
N LEU A 236 0.95 -21.26 14.77
CA LEU A 236 -0.13 -22.14 14.36
C LEU A 236 -1.40 -21.84 15.19
N CYS A 237 -2.51 -21.59 14.52
CA CYS A 237 -3.81 -21.33 15.15
C CYS A 237 -4.85 -22.31 14.61
N ALA A 238 -5.68 -22.88 15.47
CA ALA A 238 -6.84 -23.65 15.02
C ALA A 238 -7.88 -22.70 14.41
N LEU A 239 -8.49 -23.11 13.30
CA LEU A 239 -9.58 -22.41 12.61
C LEU A 239 -10.96 -22.92 13.08
#